data_AF-A0A8H4UZI7-F1
#
_entry.id   AF-A0A8H4UZI7-F1
#
_cell.length_a   1.000
_cell.length_b   1.000
_cell.length_c   1.000
_cell.angle_alpha   90.00
_cell.angle_beta   90.00
_cell.angle_gamma   90.00
#
_symmetry.space_group_name_H-M   'P 1'
#
loop_
_entity.id
_entity.type
_entity.pdbx_description
1 polymer ?
#
loop_
_entity_poly.entity_id
_entity_poly.type
_entity_poly.pdbx_seq_one_letter_code
_entity_poly.pdbx_strand_id
1 'polypeptide(L)'
;MFEWATYLFPLGSNYGKRWTAVGIDMIIMSIFLTNWSKEFLSSPVLLWFGKQSFAVYLIHGTLLRTVLVWMIYGISGEPWVWTQDPEGNPVPPPWLPRRAPWVFAVSIPCWLVLLYSCAVVWTTFVDPFCARLTQRIEKVFFDDPNEKGPELIPMATRPMPTT
;
A
#
# COMPACT_ATOMS: atom_id res chain seq x y z
N MET A 1 -4.73 15.16 -29.80
CA MET A 1 -4.26 14.08 -28.89
C MET A 1 -5.34 12.99 -28.68
N PHE A 2 -6.63 13.35 -28.52
CA PHE A 2 -7.72 12.37 -28.41
C PHE A 2 -8.05 11.63 -29.71
N GLU A 3 -7.86 12.25 -30.88
CA GLU A 3 -8.12 11.59 -32.19
C GLU A 3 -7.15 10.46 -32.51
N TRP A 4 -5.90 10.52 -32.03
CA TRP A 4 -4.93 9.43 -32.17
C TRP A 4 -5.24 8.25 -31.23
N ALA A 5 -6.01 8.50 -30.16
CA ALA A 5 -6.33 7.51 -29.16
C ALA A 5 -7.35 6.46 -29.67
N THR A 6 -8.17 6.80 -30.67
CA THR A 6 -9.15 5.86 -31.27
C THR A 6 -8.48 4.83 -32.19
N TYR A 7 -7.28 5.13 -32.71
CA TYR A 7 -6.47 4.19 -33.49
C TYR A 7 -5.68 3.22 -32.59
N LEU A 8 -5.19 3.71 -31.44
CA LEU A 8 -4.35 2.93 -30.53
C LEU A 8 -5.18 2.09 -29.55
N PHE A 9 -6.40 2.53 -29.20
CA PHE A 9 -7.20 1.95 -28.14
C PHE A 9 -8.61 1.61 -28.62
N PRO A 10 -9.19 0.45 -28.24
CA PRO A 10 -10.55 0.09 -28.64
C PRO A 10 -11.59 1.13 -28.23
N LEU A 11 -12.55 1.37 -29.14
CA LEU A 11 -13.63 2.35 -29.02
C LEU A 11 -14.47 2.11 -27.75
N GLY A 12 -14.85 3.21 -27.07
CA GLY A 12 -15.67 3.15 -25.85
C GLY A 12 -14.88 3.02 -24.53
N SER A 13 -13.55 3.13 -24.56
CA SER A 13 -12.77 3.10 -23.33
C SER A 13 -12.50 4.47 -22.74
N ASN A 14 -12.12 4.48 -21.46
CA ASN A 14 -11.57 5.67 -20.82
C ASN A 14 -10.18 6.01 -21.38
N TYR A 15 -10.14 6.87 -22.41
CA TYR A 15 -8.93 7.30 -23.10
C TYR A 15 -7.89 7.95 -22.17
N GLY A 16 -8.32 8.62 -21.09
CA GLY A 16 -7.41 9.21 -20.10
C GLY A 16 -6.63 8.17 -19.32
N LYS A 17 -7.29 7.08 -18.89
CA LYS A 17 -6.63 5.97 -18.19
C LYS A 17 -5.64 5.22 -19.10
N ARG A 18 -5.94 5.14 -20.41
CA ARG A 18 -5.07 4.43 -21.35
C ARG A 18 -3.84 5.24 -21.75
N TRP A 19 -3.97 6.56 -21.91
CA TRP A 19 -2.82 7.42 -22.14
C TRP A 19 -1.84 7.45 -20.97
N THR A 20 -2.36 7.41 -19.74
CA THR A 20 -1.51 7.29 -18.54
C THR A 20 -0.79 5.95 -18.48
N ALA A 21 -1.43 4.85 -18.87
CA ALA A 21 -0.78 3.54 -18.98
C ALA A 21 0.39 3.56 -19.98
N VAL A 22 0.17 4.09 -21.19
CA VAL A 22 1.23 4.22 -22.20
C VAL A 22 2.39 5.10 -21.73
N GLY A 23 2.10 6.18 -20.99
CA GLY A 23 3.14 7.00 -20.35
C GLY A 23 3.97 6.22 -19.33
N ILE A 24 3.31 5.39 -18.50
CA ILE A 24 3.99 4.52 -17.53
C ILE A 24 4.84 3.46 -18.24
N ASP A 25 4.32 2.84 -19.30
CA ASP A 25 5.06 1.84 -20.08
C ASP A 25 6.33 2.43 -20.71
N MET A 26 6.25 3.67 -21.22
CA MET A 26 7.42 4.40 -21.73
C MET A 26 8.45 4.69 -20.62
N ILE A 27 8.00 5.05 -19.41
CA ILE A 27 8.90 5.26 -18.26
C ILE A 27 9.58 3.95 -17.87
N ILE A 28 8.83 2.86 -17.79
CA ILE A 28 9.37 1.53 -17.49
C ILE A 28 10.42 1.13 -18.54
N MET A 29 10.10 1.32 -19.83
CA MET A 29 11.04 1.06 -20.92
C MET A 29 12.31 1.92 -20.82
N SER A 30 12.19 3.20 -20.46
CA SER A 30 13.33 4.09 -20.21
C SER A 30 14.24 3.58 -19.07
N ILE A 31 13.64 3.08 -17.99
CA ILE A 31 14.38 2.47 -16.87
C ILE A 31 15.11 1.20 -17.33
N PHE A 32 14.49 0.37 -18.16
CA PHE A 32 15.13 -0.87 -18.66
C PHE A 32 16.28 -0.60 -19.63
N LEU A 33 16.16 0.42 -20.49
CA LEU A 33 17.18 0.76 -21.49
C LEU A 33 18.38 1.51 -20.88
N THR A 34 18.19 2.21 -19.75
CA THR A 34 19.21 3.08 -19.16
C THR A 34 19.81 2.49 -17.89
N ASN A 35 21.11 2.24 -17.87
CA ASN A 35 21.79 1.70 -16.68
C ASN A 35 21.82 2.70 -15.51
N TRP A 36 21.94 4.00 -15.79
CA TRP A 36 21.92 5.05 -14.77
C TRP A 36 20.61 5.06 -13.95
N SER A 37 19.46 4.89 -14.61
CA SER A 37 18.17 4.82 -13.92
C SER A 37 18.08 3.62 -12.98
N LYS A 38 18.66 2.48 -13.35
CA LYS A 38 18.72 1.28 -12.51
C LYS A 38 19.60 1.49 -11.29
N GLU A 39 20.78 2.11 -11.47
CA GLU A 39 21.70 2.44 -10.38
C GLU A 39 21.10 3.47 -9.41
N PHE A 40 20.36 4.44 -9.92
CA PHE A 40 19.65 5.40 -9.09
C PHE A 40 18.54 4.72 -8.27
N LEU A 41 17.70 3.91 -8.92
CA LEU A 41 16.60 3.18 -8.25
C LEU A 41 17.08 2.10 -7.29
N SER A 42 18.28 1.53 -7.49
CA SER A 42 18.87 0.54 -6.58
C SER A 42 19.55 1.16 -5.36
N SER A 43 19.46 2.48 -5.19
CA SER A 43 19.97 3.14 -3.99
C SER A 43 19.32 2.58 -2.71
N PRO A 44 20.10 2.41 -1.63
CA PRO A 44 19.62 1.78 -0.40
C PRO A 44 18.43 2.54 0.22
N VAL A 45 18.38 3.86 0.01
CA VAL A 45 17.30 4.72 0.47
C VAL A 45 15.99 4.41 -0.27
N LEU A 46 16.02 4.30 -1.60
CA LEU A 46 14.82 4.00 -2.39
C LEU A 46 14.33 2.57 -2.16
N LEU A 47 15.24 1.61 -2.02
CA LEU A 47 14.89 0.23 -1.65
C LEU A 47 14.27 0.16 -0.25
N TRP A 48 14.78 0.95 0.70
CA TRP A 48 14.20 1.05 2.03
C TRP A 48 12.78 1.64 1.99
N PHE A 49 12.56 2.72 1.24
CA PHE A 49 11.21 3.26 1.01
C PHE A 49 10.29 2.23 0.34
N GLY A 50 10.80 1.47 -0.63
CA GLY A 50 10.08 0.38 -1.28
C GLY A 50 9.64 -0.70 -0.29
N LYS A 51 10.54 -1.14 0.59
CA LYS A 51 10.23 -2.13 1.65
C LYS A 51 9.11 -1.64 2.58
N GLN A 52 9.08 -0.36 2.92
CA GLN A 52 8.08 0.22 3.82
C GLN A 52 6.77 0.62 3.11
N SER A 53 6.78 0.74 1.78
CA SER A 53 5.68 1.31 0.99
C SER A 53 4.35 0.58 1.18
N PHE A 54 4.37 -0.75 1.29
CA PHE A 54 3.16 -1.54 1.50
C PHE A 54 2.52 -1.25 2.86
N ALA A 55 3.30 -1.27 3.93
CA ALA A 55 2.81 -0.96 5.27
C ALA A 55 2.26 0.47 5.33
N VAL A 56 2.98 1.45 4.77
CA VAL A 56 2.51 2.84 4.65
C VAL A 56 1.18 2.89 3.90
N TYR A 57 1.03 2.18 2.80
CA TYR A 57 -0.21 2.16 2.02
C TYR A 57 -1.40 1.62 2.83
N LEU A 58 -1.21 0.65 3.71
CA LEU A 58 -2.31 0.15 4.55
C LEU A 58 -2.71 1.16 5.64
N ILE A 59 -1.73 1.79 6.29
CA ILE A 59 -1.97 2.61 7.48
C ILE A 59 -2.22 4.09 7.16
N HIS A 60 -1.78 4.61 6.01
CA HIS A 60 -1.90 6.04 5.71
C HIS A 60 -3.36 6.48 5.69
N GLY A 61 -4.27 5.68 5.11
CA GLY A 61 -5.68 6.03 4.99
C GLY A 61 -6.37 6.19 6.35
N THR A 62 -6.08 5.31 7.31
CA THR A 62 -6.64 5.39 8.66
C THR A 62 -5.99 6.52 9.46
N LEU A 63 -4.67 6.68 9.38
CA LEU A 63 -3.92 7.75 10.06
C LEU A 63 -4.24 9.14 9.51
N LEU A 64 -4.58 9.26 8.23
CA LEU A 64 -5.09 10.50 7.63
C LEU A 64 -6.41 10.89 8.29
N ARG A 65 -7.36 9.96 8.40
CA ARG A 65 -8.71 10.23 8.91
C ARG A 65 -8.76 10.52 10.41
N THR A 66 -7.83 9.97 11.19
CA THR A 66 -7.81 10.15 12.65
C THR A 66 -6.73 11.13 13.07
N VAL A 67 -5.46 10.73 13.00
CA VAL A 67 -4.33 11.48 13.56
C VAL A 67 -4.10 12.81 12.84
N LEU A 68 -4.09 12.82 11.50
CA LEU A 68 -3.87 14.07 10.76
C LEU A 68 -5.03 15.06 10.95
N VAL A 69 -6.27 14.57 10.93
CA VAL A 69 -7.45 15.40 11.20
C VAL A 69 -7.36 16.01 12.61
N TRP A 70 -7.01 15.22 13.63
CA TRP A 70 -6.82 15.73 14.99
C TRP A 70 -5.66 16.73 15.11
N MET A 71 -4.60 16.57 14.33
CA MET A 71 -3.47 17.51 14.32
C MET A 71 -3.80 18.83 13.64
N ILE A 72 -4.64 18.83 12.59
CA ILE A 72 -4.99 20.05 11.82
C ILE A 72 -6.17 20.79 12.47
N TYR A 73 -7.21 20.05 12.85
CA TYR A 73 -8.46 20.61 13.33
C TYR A 73 -8.58 20.57 14.86
N GLY A 74 -7.72 19.81 15.54
CA GLY A 74 -7.81 19.58 16.98
C GLY A 74 -8.75 18.44 17.34
N ILE A 75 -8.82 18.12 18.63
CA ILE A 75 -9.84 17.24 19.19
C ILE A 75 -11.02 18.13 19.56
N SER A 76 -12.03 18.21 18.71
CA SER A 76 -13.32 18.82 19.06
C SER A 76 -14.33 17.70 19.30
N GLY A 77 -14.88 17.66 20.51
CA GLY A 77 -16.04 16.85 20.86
C GLY A 77 -17.36 17.60 20.70
N GLU A 78 -17.36 18.73 19.97
CA GLU A 78 -18.57 19.50 19.75
C GLU A 78 -19.59 18.62 19.02
N PRO A 79 -20.76 18.37 19.63
CA PRO A 79 -21.76 17.52 19.02
C PRO A 79 -22.29 18.24 17.78
N TRP A 80 -22.49 17.49 16.69
CA TRP A 80 -23.10 17.98 15.46
C TRP A 80 -24.59 18.26 15.71
N VAL A 81 -24.88 19.38 16.38
CA VAL A 81 -26.24 19.80 16.73
C VAL A 81 -26.55 21.07 15.97
N TRP A 82 -27.68 21.04 15.26
CA TRP A 82 -28.25 22.23 14.65
C TRP A 82 -28.77 23.13 15.77
N THR A 83 -28.12 24.27 15.98
CA THR A 83 -28.61 25.30 16.91
C THR A 83 -29.61 26.20 16.19
N GLN A 84 -30.69 26.57 16.87
CA GLN A 84 -31.64 27.57 16.35
C GLN A 84 -31.24 28.94 16.89
N ASP A 85 -31.21 29.93 16.02
CA ASP A 85 -31.05 31.33 16.43
C ASP A 85 -32.31 31.82 17.17
N PRO A 86 -32.24 32.96 17.89
CA PRO A 86 -33.41 33.58 18.55
C PRO A 86 -34.59 33.87 17.62
N GLU A 87 -34.36 33.91 16.31
CA GLU A 87 -35.36 34.12 15.25
C GLU A 87 -35.90 32.80 14.64
N GLY A 88 -35.52 31.63 15.19
CA GLY A 88 -36.01 30.32 14.76
C GLY A 88 -35.38 29.78 13.47
N ASN A 89 -34.34 30.44 12.96
CA ASN A 89 -33.60 29.99 11.79
C ASN A 89 -32.60 28.89 12.18
N PRO A 90 -32.50 27.79 11.40
CA PRO A 90 -31.50 26.76 11.63
C PRO A 90 -30.10 27.29 11.30
N VAL A 91 -29.27 27.46 12.31
CA VAL A 91 -27.86 27.82 12.14
C VAL A 91 -27.09 26.51 11.92
N PRO A 92 -26.37 26.35 10.79
CA PRO A 92 -25.53 25.19 10.59
C PRO A 92 -24.46 25.14 11.69
N PRO A 93 -24.07 23.95 12.16
CA PRO A 93 -23.05 23.83 13.21
C PRO A 93 -21.78 24.59 12.78
N PRO A 94 -21.11 25.28 13.71
CA PRO A 94 -19.91 26.04 13.38
C PRO A 94 -18.90 25.09 12.71
N TRP A 95 -18.53 25.42 11.47
CA TRP A 95 -17.50 24.68 10.75
C TRP A 95 -16.23 24.68 11.60
N LEU A 96 -15.65 23.50 11.88
CA LEU A 96 -14.43 23.41 12.67
C LEU A 96 -13.37 24.34 12.06
N PRO A 97 -12.99 25.43 12.75
CA PRO A 97 -12.08 26.39 12.17
C PRO A 97 -10.72 25.73 12.00
N ARG A 98 -10.23 25.70 10.77
CA ARG A 98 -8.87 25.24 10.48
C ARG A 98 -7.90 26.08 11.33
N ARG A 99 -7.06 25.43 12.14
CA ARG A 99 -6.03 26.12 12.92
C ARG A 99 -5.10 26.92 12.01
N ALA A 100 -4.36 27.86 12.62
CA ALA A 100 -3.46 28.76 11.91
C ALA A 100 -2.57 28.03 10.87
N PRO A 101 -2.26 28.64 9.71
CA PRO A 101 -1.48 28.00 8.63
C PRO A 101 -0.14 27.39 9.07
N TRP A 102 0.49 27.96 10.10
CA TRP A 102 1.71 27.44 10.71
C TRP A 102 1.53 26.06 11.36
N VAL A 103 0.37 25.81 11.98
CA VAL A 103 0.04 24.50 12.54
C VAL A 103 -0.03 23.46 11.44
N PHE A 104 -0.64 23.79 10.30
CA PHE A 104 -0.69 22.90 9.14
C PHE A 104 0.72 22.59 8.60
N ALA A 105 1.57 23.62 8.48
CA ALA A 105 2.94 23.47 7.98
C ALA A 105 3.82 22.58 8.86
N VAL A 106 3.62 22.59 10.19
CA VAL A 106 4.35 21.73 11.14
C VAL A 106 3.70 20.35 11.27
N SER A 107 2.38 20.27 11.17
CA SER A 107 1.63 19.02 11.30
C SER A 107 1.91 18.04 10.18
N ILE A 108 2.08 18.49 8.92
CA ILE A 108 2.40 17.58 7.81
C ILE A 108 3.72 16.81 8.03
N PRO A 109 4.87 17.46 8.27
CA PRO A 109 6.13 16.74 8.46
C PRO A 109 6.11 15.88 9.72
N CYS A 110 5.50 16.36 10.81
CA CYS A 110 5.33 15.55 12.03
C CYS A 110 4.50 14.28 11.76
N TRP A 111 3.40 14.42 11.02
CA TRP A 111 2.55 13.29 10.63
C TRP A 111 3.28 12.32 9.70
N LEU A 112 4.09 12.80 8.76
CA LEU A 112 4.92 11.95 7.89
C LEU A 112 5.93 11.13 8.69
N VAL A 113 6.60 11.74 9.67
CA VAL A 113 7.53 11.02 10.56
C VAL A 113 6.80 9.95 11.35
N LEU A 114 5.62 10.26 11.89
CA LEU A 114 4.79 9.31 12.62
C LEU A 114 4.35 8.15 11.71
N LEU A 115 3.87 8.46 10.51
CA LEU A 115 3.44 7.47 9.51
C LEU A 115 4.56 6.48 9.18
N TYR A 116 5.76 6.99 8.88
CA TYR A 116 6.91 6.15 8.58
C TYR A 116 7.38 5.36 9.81
N SER A 117 7.30 5.93 11.01
CA SER A 117 7.63 5.21 12.25
C SER A 117 6.68 4.02 12.47
N CYS A 118 5.36 4.24 12.30
CA CYS A 118 4.37 3.18 12.36
C CYS A 118 4.59 2.12 11.28
N ALA A 119 4.98 2.51 10.06
CA ALA A 119 5.30 1.57 8.99
C ALA A 119 6.51 0.69 9.33
N VAL A 120 7.58 1.28 9.92
CA VAL A 120 8.75 0.52 10.36
C VAL A 120 8.38 -0.51 11.43
N VAL A 121 7.55 -0.13 12.40
CA VAL A 121 7.04 -1.06 13.41
C VAL A 121 6.20 -2.16 12.74
N TRP A 122 5.32 -1.81 11.82
CA TRP A 122 4.49 -2.77 11.10
C TRP A 122 5.33 -3.80 10.33
N THR A 123 6.28 -3.36 9.52
CA THR A 123 7.14 -4.27 8.73
C THR A 123 8.07 -5.12 9.59
N THR A 124 8.37 -4.68 10.82
CA THR A 124 9.22 -5.43 11.75
C THR A 124 8.44 -6.49 12.52
N PHE A 125 7.18 -6.22 12.88
CA PHE A 125 6.41 -7.10 13.75
C PHE A 125 5.26 -7.82 13.04
N VAL A 126 4.49 -7.09 12.23
CA VAL A 126 3.27 -7.62 11.61
C VAL A 126 3.59 -8.46 10.39
N ASP A 127 4.48 -8.01 9.50
CA ASP A 127 4.82 -8.78 8.30
C ASP A 127 5.43 -10.16 8.66
N PRO A 128 6.39 -10.28 9.60
CA PRO A 128 6.93 -11.58 9.99
C PRO A 128 5.91 -12.43 10.75
N PHE A 129 4.96 -11.82 11.47
CA PHE A 129 3.90 -12.55 12.15
C PHE A 129 2.95 -13.21 11.13
N CYS A 130 2.53 -12.47 10.11
CA CYS A 130 1.74 -13.01 9.00
C CYS A 130 2.48 -14.14 8.29
N ALA A 131 3.78 -13.97 8.03
CA ALA A 131 4.60 -15.02 7.43
C ALA A 131 4.63 -16.30 8.28
N ARG A 132 4.86 -16.17 9.60
CA ARG A 132 4.85 -17.31 10.54
C ARG A 132 3.49 -17.99 10.63
N LEU A 133 2.41 -17.21 10.60
CA LEU A 133 1.05 -17.75 10.61
C LEU A 133 0.78 -18.57 9.36
N THR A 134 1.12 -18.05 8.18
CA THR A 134 0.99 -18.77 6.91
C THR A 134 1.81 -20.05 6.93
N GLN A 135 3.07 -20.01 7.37
CA GLN A 135 3.91 -21.21 7.51
C GLN A 135 3.30 -22.24 8.46
N ARG A 136 2.66 -21.80 9.55
CA ARG A 136 1.99 -22.71 10.48
C ARG A 136 0.77 -23.36 9.86
N ILE A 137 0.00 -22.61 9.07
CA ILE A 137 -1.16 -23.13 8.33
C ILE A 137 -0.68 -24.13 7.28
N GLU A 138 0.31 -23.76 6.48
CA GLU A 138 0.93 -24.65 5.48
C GLU A 138 1.37 -25.96 6.12
N LYS A 139 2.09 -25.90 7.24
CA LYS A 139 2.52 -27.09 7.97
C LYS A 139 1.34 -27.96 8.42
N VAL A 140 0.24 -27.37 8.89
CA VAL A 140 -0.95 -28.13 9.33
C VAL A 140 -1.66 -28.81 8.16
N PHE A 141 -1.67 -28.20 6.98
CA PHE A 141 -2.36 -28.74 5.81
C PHE A 141 -1.51 -29.70 4.96
N PHE A 142 -0.19 -29.53 4.93
CA PHE A 142 0.71 -30.32 4.09
C PHE A 142 1.59 -31.32 4.86
N ASP A 143 1.75 -31.21 6.19
CA ASP A 143 2.31 -32.31 7.01
C ASP A 143 1.22 -33.32 7.39
N ASP A 144 0.43 -33.81 6.43
CA ASP A 144 -0.28 -35.06 6.61
C ASP A 144 0.76 -36.19 6.52
N PRO A 145 0.96 -37.03 7.57
CA PRO A 145 1.97 -38.09 7.56
C PRO A 145 1.78 -39.13 6.45
N ASN A 146 0.67 -39.06 5.70
CA ASN A 146 0.30 -39.99 4.65
C ASN A 146 0.75 -39.57 3.23
N GLU A 147 1.34 -38.39 3.05
CA GLU A 147 1.79 -37.90 1.71
C GLU A 147 3.30 -38.06 1.44
N LYS A 148 4.03 -38.77 2.29
CA LYS A 148 5.28 -39.41 1.85
C LYS A 148 4.90 -40.61 1.00
N GLY A 149 4.74 -40.37 -0.30
CA GLY A 149 4.67 -41.42 -1.31
C GLY A 149 5.79 -42.46 -1.09
N PRO A 150 5.54 -43.74 -1.47
CA PRO A 150 6.34 -44.88 -1.03
C PRO A 150 7.82 -44.57 -1.24
N GLU A 151 8.62 -44.76 -0.19
CA GLU A 151 10.07 -44.69 -0.23
C GLU A 151 10.56 -45.17 -1.58
N LEU A 152 11.17 -44.26 -2.34
CA LEU A 152 11.88 -44.60 -3.56
C LEU A 152 12.86 -45.69 -3.19
N ILE A 153 12.52 -46.93 -3.54
CA ILE A 153 13.34 -48.12 -3.35
C ILE A 153 14.76 -47.72 -3.79
N PRO A 154 15.78 -47.85 -2.93
CA PRO A 154 17.14 -47.49 -3.29
C PRO A 154 17.48 -48.17 -4.62
N MET A 155 18.01 -47.39 -5.57
CA MET A 155 18.33 -47.85 -6.94
C MET A 155 19.23 -49.10 -6.98
N ALA A 156 19.83 -49.48 -5.84
CA ALA A 156 20.62 -50.69 -5.66
C ALA A 156 19.86 -52.02 -5.82
N THR A 157 18.52 -52.01 -5.89
CA THR A 157 17.71 -53.26 -5.86
C THR A 157 16.91 -53.54 -7.13
N ARG A 158 17.14 -52.85 -8.24
CA ARG A 158 16.49 -53.22 -9.51
C ARG A 158 17.16 -54.48 -10.08
N PRO A 159 16.51 -55.65 -10.13
CA PRO A 159 17.02 -56.75 -10.94
C PRO A 159 17.05 -56.28 -12.40
N MET A 160 18.22 -56.42 -13.04
CA MET A 160 18.34 -56.17 -14.47
C MET A 160 17.35 -57.07 -15.22
N PRO A 161 16.58 -56.54 -16.18
CA PRO A 161 15.79 -57.39 -17.06
C PRO A 161 16.78 -58.20 -17.90
N THR A 162 16.89 -59.49 -17.59
CA THR A 162 17.44 -60.48 -18.51
C THR A 162 16.31 -60.90 -19.45
N THR A 163 16.63 -60.87 -20.74
CA THR A 163 15.83 -61.22 -21.94
C THR A 163 14.80 -60.21 -22.41
#